data_AF-A0A1G0NW93-F1
#
_entry.id   AF-A0A1G0NW93-F1
#
_cell.length_a   1.000
_cell.length_b   1.000
_cell.length_c   1.000
_cell.angle_alpha   90.00
_cell.angle_beta   90.00
_cell.angle_gamma   90.00
#
_symmetry.space_group_name_H-M   'P 1'
#
loop_
_entity.id
_entity.type
_entity.pdbx_description
1 polymer ?
#
loop_
_entity_poly.entity_id
_entity_poly.type
_entity_poly.pdbx_seq_one_letter_code
_entity_poly.pdbx_strand_id
1 'polypeptide(L)'
;MKRKSNETKCSDIARSVGEDLDQLRIGNIYVRLKRHLDRCPNCEAYVDSLKKVVKLYRRYPDPRLTNKVRKRLHAVISLTD
;
A
#
# COMPACT_ATOMS: atom_id res chain seq x y z
N MET A 1 -22.77 -19.65 -22.01
CA MET A 1 -21.55 -18.84 -21.77
C MET A 1 -20.99 -19.16 -20.40
N LYS A 2 -19.80 -19.78 -20.30
CA LYS A 2 -19.16 -20.11 -19.01
C LYS A 2 -18.67 -18.82 -18.35
N ARG A 3 -19.26 -18.42 -17.22
CA ARG A 3 -18.76 -17.33 -16.38
C ARG A 3 -17.42 -17.78 -15.79
N LYS A 4 -16.29 -17.28 -16.32
CA LYS A 4 -14.98 -17.44 -15.67
C LYS A 4 -15.06 -16.73 -14.33
N SER A 5 -15.05 -17.49 -13.24
CA SER A 5 -14.87 -16.95 -11.90
C SER A 5 -13.49 -16.31 -11.83
N ASN A 6 -13.41 -14.99 -11.97
CA ASN A 6 -12.20 -14.23 -11.63
C ASN A 6 -12.02 -14.32 -10.11
N GLU A 7 -11.41 -15.40 -9.65
CA GLU A 7 -11.01 -15.60 -8.26
C GLU A 7 -9.69 -14.88 -8.01
N THR A 8 -9.68 -14.02 -7.00
CA THR A 8 -8.52 -13.19 -6.62
C THR A 8 -7.41 -14.08 -6.08
N LYS A 9 -6.20 -13.94 -6.61
CA LYS A 9 -5.01 -14.68 -6.15
C LYS A 9 -4.22 -13.85 -5.14
N CYS A 10 -3.33 -14.49 -4.37
CA CYS A 10 -2.46 -13.80 -3.41
C CYS A 10 -1.59 -12.71 -4.08
N SER A 11 -1.12 -12.95 -5.31
CA SER A 11 -0.37 -11.97 -6.11
C SER A 11 -1.18 -10.70 -6.41
N ASP A 12 -2.50 -10.84 -6.57
CA ASP A 12 -3.39 -9.71 -6.80
C ASP A 12 -3.55 -8.87 -5.53
N ILE A 13 -3.52 -9.51 -4.35
CA ILE A 13 -3.51 -8.81 -3.06
C ILE A 13 -2.25 -7.96 -2.93
N ALA A 14 -1.07 -8.56 -3.12
CA ALA A 14 0.20 -7.84 -2.97
C ALA A 14 0.29 -6.61 -3.89
N ARG A 15 -0.17 -6.75 -5.14
CA ARG A 15 -0.25 -5.65 -6.11
C ARG A 15 -1.24 -4.57 -5.68
N SER A 16 -2.49 -4.94 -5.39
CA SER A 16 -3.55 -3.99 -5.05
C SER A 16 -3.24 -3.17 -3.78
N VAL A 17 -2.55 -3.79 -2.83
CA VAL A 17 -2.18 -3.14 -1.58
C VAL A 17 -0.99 -2.19 -1.79
N GLY A 18 -0.09 -2.46 -2.73
CA GLY A 18 1.01 -1.55 -3.08
C GLY A 18 0.57 -0.31 -3.85
N GLU A 19 -0.48 -0.42 -4.68
CA GLU A 19 -0.99 0.68 -5.50
C GLU A 19 -1.85 1.66 -4.69
N ASP A 20 -2.59 1.19 -3.67
CA ASP A 20 -3.54 2.00 -2.91
C ASP A 20 -3.54 1.67 -1.39
N LEU A 21 -2.40 1.86 -0.72
CA LEU A 21 -2.29 1.68 0.75
C LEU A 21 -3.33 2.49 1.54
N ASP A 22 -3.79 3.61 0.97
CA ASP A 22 -4.71 4.56 1.60
C ASP A 22 -6.14 4.51 1.05
N GLN A 23 -6.35 3.96 -0.15
CA GLN A 23 -7.63 4.01 -0.88
C GLN A 23 -8.31 2.65 -1.03
N LEU A 24 -8.09 1.71 -0.09
CA LEU A 24 -8.85 0.45 -0.03
C LEU A 24 -10.36 0.65 0.27
N ARG A 25 -10.98 1.80 -0.05
CA ARG A 25 -12.37 2.11 0.33
C ARG A 25 -13.32 2.42 -0.82
N ILE A 26 -12.99 2.22 -2.09
CA ILE A 26 -13.94 2.52 -3.17
C ILE A 26 -14.05 1.38 -4.19
N GLY A 27 -15.18 0.66 -4.17
CA GLY A 27 -15.68 -0.16 -5.29
C GLY A 27 -15.58 -1.68 -5.16
N ASN A 28 -15.87 -2.37 -6.28
CA ASN A 28 -15.96 -3.84 -6.41
C ASN A 28 -14.64 -4.58 -6.07
N ILE A 29 -13.51 -3.87 -6.10
CA ILE A 29 -12.18 -4.40 -5.76
C ILE A 29 -12.12 -4.71 -4.25
N TYR A 30 -12.65 -3.83 -3.39
CA TYR A 30 -12.67 -4.05 -1.95
C TYR A 30 -13.45 -5.31 -1.55
N VAL A 31 -14.59 -5.57 -2.19
CA VAL A 31 -15.41 -6.76 -1.90
C VAL A 31 -14.67 -8.06 -2.27
N ARG A 32 -13.98 -8.06 -3.41
CA ARG A 32 -13.18 -9.21 -3.86
C ARG A 32 -11.95 -9.41 -2.98
N LEU A 33 -11.31 -8.33 -2.57
CA LEU A 33 -10.16 -8.34 -1.68
C LEU A 33 -10.56 -8.89 -0.30
N LYS A 34 -11.63 -8.34 0.28
CA LYS A 34 -12.16 -8.78 1.58
C LYS A 34 -12.47 -10.28 1.58
N ARG A 35 -13.17 -10.76 0.55
CA ARG A 35 -13.48 -12.20 0.42
C ARG A 35 -12.24 -13.09 0.38
N HIS A 36 -11.17 -12.62 -0.25
CA HIS A 36 -9.91 -13.35 -0.28
C HIS A 36 -9.22 -13.33 1.10
N LEU A 37 -9.17 -12.17 1.75
CA LEU A 37 -8.60 -12.03 3.09
C LEU A 37 -9.33 -12.91 4.12
N ASP A 38 -10.66 -12.98 4.06
CA ASP A 38 -11.48 -13.86 4.92
C ASP A 38 -11.16 -15.37 4.75
N ARG A 39 -10.48 -15.76 3.66
CA ARG A 39 -10.19 -17.16 3.30
C ARG A 39 -8.69 -17.49 3.28
N CYS A 40 -7.82 -16.49 3.33
CA CYS A 40 -6.37 -16.65 3.19
C CYS A 40 -5.64 -16.02 4.38
N PRO A 41 -5.29 -16.81 5.41
CA PRO A 41 -4.66 -16.28 6.62
C PRO A 41 -3.29 -15.65 6.36
N ASN A 42 -2.57 -16.12 5.33
CA ASN A 42 -1.29 -15.53 4.93
C ASN A 42 -1.46 -14.10 4.39
N CYS A 43 -2.47 -13.87 3.55
CA CYS A 43 -2.74 -12.55 3.01
C CYS A 43 -3.33 -11.61 4.06
N GLU A 44 -4.13 -12.13 4.99
CA GLU A 44 -4.60 -11.38 6.16
C GLU A 44 -3.41 -10.90 7.02
N ALA A 45 -2.52 -11.82 7.42
CA ALA A 45 -1.34 -11.49 8.20
C ALA A 45 -0.41 -10.49 7.49
N TYR A 46 -0.25 -10.63 6.17
CA TYR A 46 0.52 -9.70 5.34
C TYR A 46 -0.08 -8.29 5.37
N VAL A 47 -1.37 -8.15 5.07
CA VAL A 47 -2.07 -6.86 5.04
C VAL A 47 -2.05 -6.20 6.42
N ASP A 48 -2.25 -6.97 7.48
CA ASP A 48 -2.22 -6.44 8.84
C ASP A 48 -0.82 -6.00 9.28
N SER A 49 0.22 -6.73 8.89
CA SER A 49 1.60 -6.31 9.12
C SER A 49 1.88 -4.99 8.41
N LEU A 50 1.43 -4.85 7.17
CA LEU A 50 1.64 -3.64 6.39
C LEU A 50 0.89 -2.43 6.95
N LYS A 51 -0.36 -2.60 7.42
CA LYS A 51 -1.11 -1.55 8.14
C LYS A 51 -0.33 -1.04 9.36
N LYS A 52 0.31 -1.93 10.12
CA LYS A 52 1.14 -1.56 11.29
C LYS A 52 2.35 -0.73 10.85
N VAL A 53 3.02 -1.13 9.77
CA VAL A 53 4.12 -0.37 9.18
C VAL A 53 3.65 1.03 8.78
N VAL A 54 2.59 1.15 8.00
CA VAL A 54 2.03 2.46 7.59
C VAL A 54 1.68 3.33 8.80
N LYS A 55 1.05 2.75 9.84
CA LYS A 55 0.73 3.45 11.09
C LYS A 55 1.98 3.96 11.80
N LEU A 56 3.05 3.18 11.84
CA LEU A 56 4.34 3.61 12.42
C LEU A 56 4.88 4.80 11.64
N TYR A 57 5.01 4.68 10.31
CA TYR A 57 5.53 5.76 9.46
C TYR A 57 4.69 7.04 9.55
N ARG A 58 3.36 6.96 9.70
CA ARG A 58 2.51 8.14 9.93
C ARG A 58 2.70 8.78 11.31
N ARG A 59 3.00 7.98 12.33
CA ARG A 59 3.17 8.46 13.71
C ARG A 59 4.51 9.17 13.89
N TYR A 60 5.52 8.78 13.14
CA TYR A 60 6.80 9.51 13.09
C TYR A 60 6.67 10.60 12.03
N PRO A 61 6.35 11.86 12.41
CA PRO A 61 6.34 12.94 11.44
C PRO A 61 7.72 12.99 10.78
N ASP A 62 7.72 13.15 9.45
CA ASP A 62 8.93 13.41 8.69
C ASP A 62 9.76 14.44 9.46
N PRO A 63 11.00 14.14 9.88
CA PRO A 63 11.82 15.10 10.58
C PRO A 63 11.95 16.30 9.66
N ARG A 64 11.24 17.40 9.99
CA ARG A 64 11.16 18.60 9.15
C ARG A 64 12.57 18.97 8.68
N LEU A 65 12.91 18.57 7.47
CA LEU A 65 14.24 18.81 6.94
C LEU A 65 14.38 20.31 6.79
N THR A 66 15.46 20.86 7.36
CA THR A 66 15.76 22.26 7.14
C THR A 66 15.93 22.49 5.64
N ASN A 67 15.58 23.69 5.16
CA ASN A 67 15.73 24.04 3.75
C ASN A 67 17.17 23.81 3.24
N LYS A 68 18.18 23.93 4.12
CA LYS A 68 19.58 23.62 3.81
C LYS A 68 19.80 22.14 3.49
N VAL A 69 19.20 21.23 4.25
CA VAL A 69 19.30 19.78 3.99
C VAL A 69 18.53 19.41 2.72
N ARG A 70 17.35 19.99 2.51
CA ARG A 70 16.55 19.78 1.27
C ARG A 70 17.33 20.19 0.02
N LYS A 71 17.90 21.39 -0.01
CA LYS A 71 18.70 21.89 -1.14
C LYS A 71 19.93 21.01 -1.42
N ARG A 72 20.61 20.53 -0.37
CA ARG A 72 21.74 19.60 -0.53
C ARG A 72 21.29 18.27 -1.11
N LEU A 73 20.17 17.72 -0.65
CA LEU A 73 19.61 16.49 -1.20
C LEU A 73 19.27 16.66 -2.68
N HIS A 74 18.52 17.70 -3.03
CA HIS A 74 18.12 18.03 -4.40
C HIS A 74 19.31 18.14 -5.37
N ALA A 75 20.40 18.80 -4.94
CA ALA A 75 21.64 18.89 -5.70
C ALA A 75 22.31 17.51 -5.93
N VAL A 76 22.25 16.59 -4.96
CA VAL A 76 22.83 15.24 -5.07
C VAL A 76 22.02 14.35 -5.99
N ILE A 77 20.69 14.46 -5.97
CA ILE A 77 19.78 13.60 -6.76
C ILE A 77 19.36 14.24 -8.09
N SER A 78 20.01 15.32 -8.50
CA SER A 78 19.76 16.06 -9.75
C SER A 78 18.30 16.50 -9.94
N LEU A 79 17.58 16.72 -8.85
CA LEU A 79 16.29 17.41 -8.88
C LEU A 79 16.57 18.90 -8.68
N THR A 80 16.41 19.71 -9.72
CA THR A 80 16.37 21.17 -9.57
C THR A 80 15.05 21.59 -8.93
N ASP A 81 15.11 22.45 -7.90
CA ASP A 81 13.94 23.15 -7.34
C ASP A 81 13.22 24.00 -8.41
#